data_AF-A0A1V8UEH9-F1
#
_entry.id   AF-A0A1V8UEH9-F1
#
_cell.length_a   1.000
_cell.length_b   1.000
_cell.length_c   1.000
_cell.angle_alpha   90.00
_cell.angle_beta   90.00
_cell.angle_gamma   90.00
#
_symmetry.space_group_name_H-M   'P 1'
#
loop_
_entity.id
_entity.type
_entity.pdbx_description
1 polymer ?
#
loop_
_entity_poly.entity_id
_entity_poly.type
_entity_poly.pdbx_seq_one_letter_code
_entity_poly.pdbx_strand_id
1 'polypeptide(L)'
;MGWIHNANAAVARSVVGRYFRLEGSGHPRARKGSYFFTEIRAGLATFFAIAYIISVNSTIVSDTGGTCVCPIDSPDLCVTDSAFLLCKQDIRRDLVTATAAISALTTFCMGLFANMPIALAPGMGLNAYFAYTVVGFHGSGLVPYQ
;
A
#
# COMPACT_ATOMS: atom_id res chain seq x y z
N MET A 1 12.94 -10.26 -31.00
CA MET A 1 11.89 -11.03 -30.31
C MET A 1 12.37 -12.33 -29.64
N GLY A 2 13.50 -12.96 -30.02
CA GLY A 2 13.92 -14.25 -29.44
C GLY A 2 14.34 -14.25 -27.96
N TRP A 3 14.92 -13.16 -27.45
CA TRP A 3 15.47 -13.14 -26.08
C TRP A 3 14.39 -13.22 -24.99
N ILE A 4 13.23 -12.60 -25.19
CA ILE A 4 12.09 -12.64 -24.26
C ILE A 4 11.54 -14.07 -24.15
N HIS A 5 11.41 -14.79 -25.27
CA HIS A 5 10.98 -16.19 -25.27
C HIS A 5 11.99 -17.11 -24.58
N ASN A 6 13.28 -16.89 -24.84
CA ASN A 6 14.34 -17.68 -24.21
C ASN A 6 14.38 -17.46 -22.69
N ALA A 7 14.26 -16.21 -22.24
CA ALA A 7 14.20 -15.86 -20.82
C ALA A 7 12.92 -16.42 -20.16
N ASN A 8 11.75 -16.26 -20.78
CA ASN A 8 10.51 -16.86 -20.28
C ASN A 8 10.61 -18.39 -20.14
N ALA A 9 11.16 -19.07 -21.15
CA ALA A 9 11.33 -20.52 -21.14
C ALA A 9 12.40 -20.99 -20.14
N ALA A 10 13.44 -20.19 -19.90
CA ALA A 10 14.46 -20.47 -18.88
C ALA A 10 13.87 -20.34 -17.48
N VAL A 11 13.11 -19.27 -17.21
CA VAL A 11 12.44 -19.06 -15.92
C VAL A 11 11.35 -20.11 -15.68
N ALA A 12 10.57 -20.47 -16.71
CA ALA A 12 9.53 -21.50 -16.62
C ALA A 12 10.10 -22.86 -16.18
N ARG A 13 11.27 -23.25 -16.70
CA ARG A 13 11.95 -24.51 -16.35
C ARG A 13 12.61 -24.52 -14.97
N SER A 14 12.72 -23.36 -14.32
CA SER A 14 13.33 -23.24 -12.99
C SER A 14 12.39 -23.66 -11.85
N VAL A 15 12.94 -23.80 -10.64
CA VAL A 15 12.16 -24.04 -9.42
C VAL A 15 11.14 -22.93 -9.17
N VAL A 16 11.50 -21.68 -9.51
CA VAL A 16 10.62 -20.52 -9.42
C VAL A 16 9.41 -20.69 -10.35
N GLY A 17 9.63 -21.12 -11.58
CA GLY A 17 8.55 -21.37 -12.54
C GLY A 17 7.60 -22.49 -12.08
N ARG A 18 8.15 -23.54 -11.47
CA ARG A 18 7.34 -24.63 -10.88
C ARG A 18 6.59 -24.20 -9.63
N TYR A 19 7.19 -23.35 -8.79
CA TYR A 19 6.54 -22.79 -7.60
C TYR A 19 5.37 -21.90 -8.00
N PHE A 20 5.59 -20.89 -8.84
CA PHE A 20 4.56 -19.93 -9.28
C PHE A 20 3.59 -20.47 -10.35
N ARG A 21 3.71 -21.75 -10.71
CA ARG A 21 2.85 -22.44 -11.69
C ARG A 21 2.85 -21.73 -13.06
N LEU A 22 4.01 -21.24 -13.48
CA LEU A 22 4.19 -20.58 -14.78
C LEU A 22 3.95 -21.56 -15.94
N GLU A 23 3.56 -21.03 -17.09
CA GLU A 23 3.38 -21.81 -18.30
C GLU A 23 4.71 -22.45 -18.74
N GLY A 24 4.71 -23.75 -19.05
CA GLY A 24 5.91 -24.49 -19.43
C GLY A 24 6.76 -25.02 -18.26
N SER A 25 6.29 -24.91 -17.02
CA SER A 25 7.00 -25.40 -15.81
C SER A 25 6.87 -26.89 -15.52
N GLY A 26 6.04 -27.62 -16.28
CA GLY A 26 5.73 -29.03 -16.03
C GLY A 26 4.90 -29.27 -14.76
N HIS A 27 4.35 -28.22 -14.13
CA HIS A 27 3.44 -28.36 -13.00
C HIS A 27 2.04 -28.78 -13.48
N PRO A 28 1.37 -29.76 -12.85
CA PRO A 28 0.06 -30.25 -13.29
C PRO A 28 -1.05 -29.19 -13.27
N ARG A 29 -0.88 -28.12 -12.47
CA ARG A 29 -1.79 -26.96 -12.38
C ARG A 29 -1.18 -25.68 -12.94
N ALA A 30 -0.39 -25.77 -14.01
CA ALA A 30 0.21 -24.60 -14.66
C ALA A 30 -0.88 -23.64 -15.19
N ARG A 31 -0.68 -22.33 -14.99
CA ARG A 31 -1.58 -21.27 -15.48
C ARG A 31 -1.25 -20.95 -16.95
N LYS A 32 -2.22 -21.11 -17.84
CA LYS A 32 -2.09 -20.74 -19.26
C LYS A 32 -1.96 -19.22 -19.40
N GLY A 33 -1.01 -18.74 -20.20
CA GLY A 33 -0.71 -17.32 -20.41
C GLY A 33 0.16 -16.65 -19.35
N SER A 34 0.56 -17.38 -18.31
CA SER A 34 1.37 -16.86 -17.20
C SER A 34 2.87 -17.04 -17.50
N TYR A 35 3.43 -16.05 -18.20
CA TYR A 35 4.87 -15.94 -18.46
C TYR A 35 5.51 -14.92 -17.52
N PHE A 36 6.81 -15.06 -17.25
CA PHE A 36 7.54 -14.18 -16.34
C PHE A 36 7.35 -12.69 -16.64
N PHE A 37 7.55 -12.27 -17.89
CA PHE A 37 7.34 -10.86 -18.26
C PHE A 37 5.87 -10.43 -18.29
N THR A 38 4.94 -11.35 -18.53
CA THR A 38 3.50 -11.07 -18.47
C THR A 38 3.08 -10.78 -17.02
N GLU A 39 3.58 -11.56 -16.07
CA GLU A 39 3.32 -11.38 -14.64
C GLU A 39 3.98 -10.10 -14.10
N ILE A 40 5.21 -9.78 -14.52
CA ILE A 40 5.85 -8.49 -14.16
C ILE A 40 5.01 -7.32 -14.66
N ARG A 41 4.53 -7.38 -15.91
CA ARG A 41 3.68 -6.34 -16.48
C ARG A 41 2.35 -6.23 -15.73
N ALA A 42 1.75 -7.36 -15.36
CA ALA A 42 0.52 -7.39 -14.57
C ALA A 42 0.75 -6.76 -13.18
N GLY A 43 1.85 -7.11 -12.51
CA GLY A 43 2.23 -6.53 -11.21
C GLY A 43 2.47 -5.03 -11.27
N LEU A 44 3.17 -4.53 -12.30
CA LEU A 44 3.35 -3.10 -12.52
C LEU A 44 2.02 -2.38 -12.76
N ALA A 45 1.12 -2.96 -13.55
CA ALA A 45 -0.21 -2.38 -13.77
C ALA A 45 -1.01 -2.30 -12.46
N THR A 46 -0.98 -3.35 -11.64
CA THR A 46 -1.64 -3.36 -10.32
C THR A 46 -1.02 -2.33 -9.39
N PHE A 47 0.32 -2.19 -9.36
CA PHE A 47 1.00 -1.17 -8.56
C PHE A 47 0.52 0.23 -8.92
N PHE A 48 0.50 0.60 -10.20
CA PHE A 48 0.02 1.92 -10.61
C PHE A 48 -1.48 2.11 -10.34
N ALA A 49 -2.29 1.06 -10.43
CA ALA A 49 -3.73 1.12 -10.12
C ALA A 49 -4.00 1.41 -8.64
N ILE A 50 -3.15 0.93 -7.73
CA ILE A 50 -3.32 1.10 -6.28
C ILE A 50 -2.36 2.11 -5.64
N ALA A 51 -1.43 2.69 -6.40
CA ALA A 51 -0.41 3.61 -5.89
C ALA A 51 -1.00 4.85 -5.20
N TYR A 52 -2.18 5.29 -5.63
CA TYR A 52 -2.89 6.42 -5.01
C TYR A 52 -3.22 6.18 -3.53
N ILE A 53 -3.34 4.92 -3.09
CA ILE A 53 -3.62 4.56 -1.68
C ILE A 53 -2.50 5.10 -0.77
N ILE A 54 -1.26 5.10 -1.24
CA ILE A 54 -0.10 5.58 -0.48
C ILE A 54 -0.28 7.06 -0.10
N SER A 55 -0.70 7.89 -1.04
CA SER A 55 -0.90 9.33 -0.78
C SER A 55 -2.24 9.61 -0.09
N VAL A 56 -3.31 8.93 -0.49
CA VAL A 56 -4.66 9.18 0.05
C VAL A 56 -4.78 8.77 1.51
N ASN A 57 -4.29 7.58 1.89
CA ASN A 57 -4.35 7.14 3.28
C ASN A 57 -3.56 8.07 4.21
N SER A 58 -2.37 8.48 3.80
CA SER A 58 -1.56 9.43 4.58
C SER A 58 -2.27 10.77 4.77
N THR A 59 -3.01 11.23 3.75
CA THR A 59 -3.76 12.50 3.81
C THR A 59 -4.90 12.40 4.83
N ILE A 60 -5.75 11.38 4.69
CA ILE A 60 -6.91 11.17 5.56
C ILE A 60 -6.48 11.00 7.02
N VAL A 61 -5.48 10.17 7.29
CA VAL A 61 -5.03 9.92 8.67
C VAL A 61 -4.32 11.15 9.25
N SER A 62 -3.56 11.90 8.44
CA SER A 62 -2.93 13.15 8.92
C SER A 62 -3.94 14.24 9.28
N ASP A 63 -5.15 14.21 8.73
CA ASP A 63 -6.21 15.17 9.06
C ASP A 63 -6.75 15.02 10.49
N THR A 64 -6.47 13.91 11.16
CA THR A 64 -6.74 13.77 12.60
C THR A 64 -5.85 14.66 13.47
N GLY A 65 -4.74 15.17 12.93
CA GLY A 65 -3.68 15.82 13.71
C GLY A 65 -2.68 14.83 14.33
N GLY A 66 -2.97 13.53 14.33
CA GLY A 66 -2.06 12.51 14.85
C GLY A 66 -1.61 12.78 16.28
N THR A 67 -0.30 12.65 16.53
CA THR A 67 0.31 12.96 17.84
C THR A 67 0.58 14.45 18.05
N CYS A 68 0.21 15.32 17.10
CA CYS A 68 0.38 16.76 17.24
C CYS A 68 -0.69 17.31 18.18
N VAL A 69 -0.28 18.12 19.15
CA VAL A 69 -1.18 18.72 20.13
C VAL A 69 -1.70 20.05 19.56
N CYS A 70 -3.01 20.16 19.38
CA CYS A 70 -3.67 21.42 19.11
C CYS A 70 -4.19 22.02 20.43
N PRO A 71 -3.77 23.25 20.82
CA PRO A 71 -4.33 23.91 21.99
C PRO A 71 -5.84 24.14 21.84
N ILE A 72 -6.60 23.82 22.89
CA ILE A 72 -8.07 23.94 22.95
C ILE A 72 -8.52 25.41 22.79
N ASP A 73 -7.64 26.36 23.12
CA ASP A 73 -7.92 27.80 23.04
C ASP A 73 -7.86 28.36 21.61
N SER A 74 -7.53 27.53 20.60
CA SER A 74 -7.45 27.97 19.21
C SER A 74 -8.86 27.99 18.57
N PRO A 75 -9.37 29.15 18.13
CA PRO A 75 -10.70 29.26 17.53
C PRO A 75 -10.81 28.59 16.15
N ASP A 76 -9.67 28.37 15.49
CA ASP A 76 -9.57 27.88 14.11
C ASP A 76 -9.07 26.44 14.01
N LEU A 77 -9.14 25.63 15.08
CA LEU A 77 -8.67 24.23 15.09
C LEU A 77 -7.22 24.10 14.56
N CYS A 78 -6.31 24.98 14.96
CA CYS A 78 -4.90 24.96 14.54
C CYS A 78 -4.62 24.95 13.02
N VAL A 79 -5.54 25.47 12.19
CA VAL A 79 -5.33 25.56 10.73
C VAL A 79 -4.27 26.61 10.38
N THR A 80 -4.14 27.66 11.18
CA THR A 80 -3.22 28.79 10.98
C THR A 80 -1.90 28.65 11.75
N ASP A 81 -1.80 27.68 12.67
CA ASP A 81 -0.60 27.49 13.48
C ASP A 81 0.50 26.77 12.69
N SER A 82 1.59 27.50 12.44
CA SER A 82 2.77 26.96 11.75
C SER A 82 3.41 25.77 12.46
N ALA A 83 3.40 25.71 13.80
CA ALA A 83 4.00 24.61 14.55
C ALA A 83 3.20 23.31 14.35
N PHE A 84 1.87 23.42 14.35
CA PHE A 84 0.99 22.30 14.10
C PHE A 84 1.11 21.77 12.66
N LEU A 85 1.19 22.67 11.67
CA LEU A 85 1.34 22.31 10.26
C LEU A 85 2.67 21.58 9.97
N LEU A 86 3.77 22.00 10.60
CA LEU A 86 5.06 21.32 10.49
C LEU A 86 4.98 19.89 11.05
N CYS A 87 4.43 19.73 12.25
CA CYS A 87 4.23 18.42 12.87
C CYS A 87 3.31 17.51 12.01
N LYS A 88 2.19 18.05 11.49
CA LYS A 88 1.28 17.32 10.58
C LYS A 88 2.00 16.82 9.32
N GLN A 89 2.91 17.65 8.79
CA GLN A 89 3.68 17.30 7.59
C GLN A 89 4.67 16.16 7.87
N ASP A 90 5.28 16.11 9.06
CA ASP A 90 6.17 15.03 9.46
C ASP A 90 5.41 13.71 9.62
N ILE A 91 4.28 13.72 10.32
CA ILE A 91 3.40 12.55 10.44
C ILE A 91 2.95 12.05 9.06
N ARG A 92 2.60 12.95 8.14
CA ARG A 92 2.20 12.57 6.78
C ARG A 92 3.30 11.80 6.05
N ARG A 93 4.56 12.22 6.19
CA ARG A 93 5.70 11.51 5.58
C ARG A 93 5.89 10.12 6.18
N ASP A 94 5.78 10.01 7.50
CA ASP A 94 5.92 8.73 8.20
C ASP A 94 4.80 7.76 7.83
N LEU A 95 3.57 8.26 7.64
CA LEU A 95 2.44 7.43 7.20
C LEU A 95 2.59 6.96 5.75
N VAL A 96 3.15 7.79 4.87
CA VAL A 96 3.47 7.40 3.49
C VAL A 96 4.49 6.25 3.48
N THR A 97 5.59 6.41 4.23
CA THR A 97 6.66 5.40 4.29
C THR A 97 6.17 4.12 4.95
N ALA A 98 5.43 4.20 6.06
CA ALA A 98 4.84 3.05 6.73
C ALA A 98 3.83 2.31 5.84
N THR A 99 2.94 3.04 5.16
CA THR A 99 1.95 2.46 4.23
C THR A 99 2.63 1.73 3.09
N ALA A 100 3.65 2.33 2.47
CA ALA A 100 4.40 1.72 1.39
C ALA A 100 5.16 0.47 1.87
N ALA A 101 5.85 0.54 3.01
CA ALA A 101 6.62 -0.56 3.57
C ALA A 101 5.74 -1.76 3.94
N ILE A 102 4.62 -1.53 4.63
CA ILE A 102 3.70 -2.60 5.04
C ILE A 102 2.99 -3.21 3.82
N SER A 103 2.56 -2.38 2.86
CA SER A 103 1.90 -2.89 1.64
C SER A 103 2.86 -3.75 0.80
N ALA A 104 4.12 -3.32 0.68
CA ALA A 104 5.17 -4.08 -0.01
C ALA A 104 5.45 -5.41 0.69
N LEU A 105 5.64 -5.40 2.02
CA LEU A 105 5.87 -6.60 2.81
C LEU A 105 4.70 -7.58 2.72
N THR A 106 3.46 -7.08 2.84
CA THR A 106 2.26 -7.91 2.85
C THR A 106 2.00 -8.53 1.48
N THR A 107 2.16 -7.74 0.40
CA THR A 107 2.05 -8.24 -0.97
C THR A 107 3.16 -9.24 -1.30
N PHE A 108 4.38 -9.00 -0.81
CA PHE A 108 5.50 -9.93 -0.97
C PHE A 108 5.24 -11.26 -0.24
N CYS A 109 4.82 -11.22 1.01
CA CYS A 109 4.47 -12.42 1.78
C CYS A 109 3.30 -13.19 1.14
N MET A 110 2.29 -12.49 0.61
CA MET A 110 1.17 -13.11 -0.10
C MET A 110 1.64 -13.84 -1.38
N GLY A 111 2.52 -13.20 -2.14
CA GLY A 111 3.14 -13.82 -3.32
C GLY A 111 4.00 -15.03 -2.96
N LEU A 112 4.87 -14.90 -1.94
CA LEU A 112 5.87 -15.91 -1.59
C LEU A 112 5.30 -17.11 -0.82
N PHE A 113 4.33 -16.92 0.07
CA PHE A 113 3.79 -18.02 0.90
C PHE A 113 2.47 -18.56 0.39
N ALA A 114 1.55 -17.67 -0.04
CA ALA A 114 0.23 -18.09 -0.48
C ALA A 114 0.17 -18.41 -1.98
N ASN A 115 1.18 -18.00 -2.76
CA ASN A 115 1.29 -18.26 -4.21
C ASN A 115 0.03 -17.80 -4.99
N MET A 116 -0.49 -16.65 -4.59
CA MET A 116 -1.66 -16.01 -5.19
C MET A 116 -1.31 -14.59 -5.66
N PRO A 117 -1.67 -14.21 -6.89
CA PRO A 117 -1.38 -12.89 -7.46
C PRO A 117 -2.38 -11.85 -6.93
N ILE A 118 -2.31 -11.53 -5.64
CA ILE A 118 -3.18 -10.54 -4.98
C ILE A 118 -2.32 -9.45 -4.37
N ALA A 119 -2.56 -8.20 -4.77
CA ALA A 119 -1.97 -7.03 -4.13
C ALA A 119 -2.78 -6.64 -2.89
N LEU A 120 -2.09 -6.37 -1.80
CA LEU A 120 -2.70 -6.02 -0.52
C LEU A 120 -2.29 -4.61 -0.12
N ALA A 121 -3.29 -3.79 0.18
CA ALA A 121 -3.12 -2.39 0.56
C ALA A 121 -4.15 -2.00 1.64
N PRO A 122 -3.88 -0.98 2.46
CA PRO A 122 -4.77 -0.57 3.54
C PRO A 122 -6.09 0.01 3.02
N GLY A 123 -7.19 -0.41 3.64
CA GLY A 123 -8.54 -0.02 3.25
C GLY A 123 -8.87 1.44 3.59
N MET A 124 -9.22 2.23 2.58
CA MET A 124 -9.48 3.66 2.73
C MET A 124 -10.70 3.99 3.61
N GLY A 125 -11.75 3.15 3.58
CA GLY A 125 -12.99 3.41 4.32
C GLY A 125 -12.81 3.38 5.85
N LEU A 126 -11.98 2.46 6.34
CA LEU A 126 -11.69 2.35 7.77
C LEU A 126 -10.87 3.56 8.26
N ASN A 127 -9.92 4.01 7.45
CA ASN A 127 -9.12 5.19 7.74
C ASN A 127 -9.99 6.46 7.79
N ALA A 128 -10.95 6.61 6.86
CA ALA A 128 -11.87 7.74 6.85
C ALA A 128 -12.82 7.73 8.05
N TYR A 129 -13.36 6.56 8.42
CA TYR A 129 -14.20 6.42 9.60
C TYR A 129 -13.43 6.78 10.89
N PHE A 130 -12.22 6.25 11.05
CA PHE A 130 -11.38 6.59 12.18
C PHE A 130 -11.07 8.09 12.22
N ALA A 131 -10.68 8.67 11.08
CA ALA A 131 -10.24 10.05 11.03
C ALA A 131 -11.36 11.07 11.25
N TYR A 132 -12.52 10.87 10.62
CA TYR A 132 -13.59 11.87 10.64
C TYR A 132 -14.70 11.57 11.65
N THR A 133 -14.89 10.32 12.08
CA THR A 133 -15.95 9.96 13.04
C THR A 133 -15.42 9.71 14.45
N VAL A 134 -14.25 9.09 14.61
CA VAL A 134 -13.71 8.74 15.93
C VAL A 134 -12.88 9.89 16.51
N VAL A 135 -11.81 10.26 15.81
CA VAL A 135 -10.88 11.31 16.27
C VAL A 135 -11.32 12.71 15.87
N GLY A 136 -12.02 12.83 14.74
CA GLY A 136 -12.45 14.13 14.20
C GLY A 136 -11.29 14.92 13.59
N PHE A 137 -11.65 15.98 12.86
CA PHE A 137 -10.67 16.86 12.21
C PHE A 137 -9.83 17.57 13.28
N HIS A 138 -8.50 17.39 13.21
CA HIS A 138 -7.53 17.90 14.17
C HIS A 138 -7.83 17.55 15.65
N GLY A 139 -8.44 16.39 15.90
CA GLY A 139 -8.71 15.92 17.27
C GLY A 139 -9.95 16.53 17.92
N SER A 140 -10.86 17.10 17.13
CA SER A 140 -12.14 17.66 17.61
C SER A 140 -13.20 16.62 18.01
N GLY A 141 -12.93 15.34 17.78
CA GLY A 141 -13.82 14.23 18.07
C GLY A 141 -13.85 13.82 19.55
N LEU A 142 -14.60 12.76 19.81
CA LEU A 142 -14.87 12.25 21.17
C LEU A 142 -13.69 11.49 21.77
N VAL A 143 -12.78 10.99 20.94
CA VAL A 143 -11.66 10.13 21.35
C VAL A 143 -10.35 10.80 20.95
N PRO A 144 -9.41 11.02 21.89
CA PRO A 144 -8.09 11.52 21.55
C PRO A 144 -7.33 10.51 20.69
N TYR A 145 -6.38 10.98 19.89
CA TYR A 145 -5.51 10.12 19.07
C TYR A 145 -4.54 9.27 19.93
N GLN A 146 -4.32 9.67 21.19
CA GLN A 146 -3.45 9.01 22.18
C GLN A 146 -4.23 8.10 23.12
#